data_AF-A0A510KFT6-F1
#
_entry.id   AF-A0A510KFT6-F1
#
_cell.length_a   1.000
_cell.length_b   1.000
_cell.length_c   1.000
_cell.angle_alpha   90.00
_cell.angle_beta   90.00
_cell.angle_gamma   90.00
#
_symmetry.space_group_name_H-M   'P 1'
#
loop_
_entity.id
_entity.type
_entity.pdbx_description
1 polymer ?
#
loop_
_entity_poly.entity_id
_entity_poly.type
_entity_poly.pdbx_seq_one_letter_code
_entity_poly.pdbx_strand_id
1 'polypeptide(L)'
;MIKKNSKYLFLFILVFGILYTYTIIGEEYIRNTYMYINKYYILSNFGWGNNSSSIFLKIVNKETYNNCIVVKKISDYEGKYLIGEVGTDKYAYLDCKKELKYKGYFYINYDNENEAKFNLTKEEIKNKFPGKIKYLKAQKFLNLYGEGNIGQPKEVVIVGIFLWTITIIFLIIIIKSILKYI
;
A
#
# COMPACT_ATOMS: atom_id res chain seq x y z
N MET A 1 0.06 -35.08 33.41
CA MET A 1 -0.02 -35.07 31.92
C MET A 1 0.25 -33.71 31.26
N ILE A 2 0.21 -32.57 32.00
CA ILE A 2 0.32 -31.20 31.45
C ILE A 2 1.75 -30.81 31.00
N LYS A 3 2.81 -31.37 31.60
CA LYS A 3 4.22 -31.03 31.27
C LYS A 3 4.67 -31.41 29.85
N LYS A 4 4.09 -32.45 29.24
CA LYS A 4 4.56 -32.98 27.94
C LYS A 4 3.98 -32.22 26.73
N ASN A 5 2.76 -31.68 26.87
CA ASN A 5 2.05 -30.97 25.79
C ASN A 5 2.34 -29.46 25.75
N SER A 6 2.90 -28.90 26.83
CA SER A 6 3.24 -27.46 26.92
C SER A 6 4.31 -27.03 25.91
N LYS A 7 5.31 -27.89 25.62
CA LYS A 7 6.36 -27.59 24.63
C LYS A 7 5.84 -27.51 23.20
N TYR A 8 4.88 -28.37 22.84
CA TYR A 8 4.27 -28.38 21.51
C TYR A 8 3.32 -27.19 21.29
N LEU A 9 2.57 -26.81 22.33
CA LEU A 9 1.75 -25.61 22.31
C LEU A 9 2.59 -24.34 22.15
N PHE A 10 3.73 -24.27 22.86
CA PHE A 10 4.68 -23.16 22.72
C PHE A 10 5.27 -23.06 21.32
N LEU A 11 5.73 -24.20 20.77
CA LEU A 11 6.29 -24.23 19.42
C LEU A 11 5.24 -23.84 18.37
N PHE A 12 3.99 -24.30 18.53
CA PHE A 12 2.88 -23.95 17.65
C PHE A 12 2.59 -22.45 17.68
N ILE A 13 2.49 -21.83 18.87
CA ILE A 13 2.25 -20.39 19.00
C ILE A 13 3.39 -19.58 18.39
N LEU A 14 4.64 -19.99 18.59
CA LEU A 14 5.82 -19.29 18.09
C LEU A 14 5.91 -19.36 16.56
N VAL A 15 5.72 -20.55 15.98
CA VAL A 15 5.68 -20.75 14.52
C VAL A 15 4.51 -20.00 13.91
N PHE A 16 3.32 -20.06 14.52
CA PHE A 16 2.14 -19.36 14.04
C PHE A 16 2.32 -17.84 14.12
N GLY A 17 2.90 -17.32 15.20
CA GLY A 17 3.22 -15.89 15.34
C GLY A 17 4.20 -15.39 14.29
N ILE A 18 5.25 -16.16 13.99
CA ILE A 18 6.22 -15.82 12.93
C ILE A 18 5.57 -15.87 11.54
N LEU A 19 4.83 -16.94 11.22
CA LEU A 19 4.16 -17.07 9.93
C LEU A 19 3.15 -15.94 9.72
N TYR A 20 2.37 -15.60 10.75
CA TYR A 20 1.32 -14.60 10.65
C TYR A 20 1.87 -13.16 10.60
N THR A 21 2.94 -12.86 11.35
CA THR A 21 3.65 -11.57 11.21
C THR A 21 4.27 -11.42 9.83
N TYR A 22 4.77 -12.51 9.23
CA TYR A 22 5.28 -12.48 7.86
C TYR A 22 4.18 -12.16 6.83
N THR A 23 2.97 -12.71 6.99
CA THR A 23 1.83 -12.40 6.12
C THR A 23 1.45 -10.91 6.23
N ILE A 24 1.44 -10.37 7.44
CA ILE A 24 1.10 -8.96 7.69
C ILE A 24 2.19 -8.01 7.19
N ILE A 25 3.47 -8.31 7.45
CA ILE A 25 4.58 -7.47 6.97
C ILE A 25 4.72 -7.55 5.44
N GLY A 26 4.34 -8.69 4.85
CA GLY A 26 4.38 -8.91 3.39
C GLY A 26 3.33 -8.13 2.60
N GLU A 27 2.21 -7.76 3.22
CA GLU A 27 1.23 -6.88 2.62
C GLU A 27 1.62 -5.41 2.87
N GLU A 28 2.06 -4.72 1.82
CA GLU A 28 2.30 -3.26 1.88
C GLU A 28 0.95 -2.53 2.02
N TYR A 29 0.42 -2.48 3.24
CA TYR A 29 -0.82 -1.77 3.55
C TYR A 29 -0.72 -0.30 3.17
N ILE A 30 -1.76 0.23 2.54
CA ILE A 30 -1.83 1.65 2.19
C ILE A 30 -2.16 2.44 3.46
N ARG A 31 -1.24 3.30 3.88
CA ARG A 31 -1.36 4.18 5.05
C ARG A 31 -1.84 5.57 4.65
N ASN A 32 -1.27 6.10 3.58
CA ASN A 32 -1.52 7.47 3.14
C ASN A 32 -2.66 7.48 2.12
N THR A 33 -3.48 8.52 2.16
CA THR A 33 -4.74 8.56 1.41
C THR A 33 -4.61 9.18 0.03
N TYR A 34 -3.79 10.22 -0.10
CA TYR A 34 -3.65 10.96 -1.35
C TYR A 34 -2.27 11.61 -1.48
N MET A 35 -1.93 12.04 -2.69
CA MET A 35 -0.79 12.88 -2.99
C MET A 35 -1.21 13.81 -4.12
N TYR A 36 -1.10 15.13 -3.90
CA TYR A 36 -1.25 16.09 -4.99
C TYR A 36 -0.03 16.02 -5.89
N ILE A 37 -0.26 15.84 -7.19
CA ILE A 37 0.80 15.91 -8.20
C ILE A 37 0.87 17.35 -8.70
N ASN A 38 -0.29 17.91 -9.06
CA ASN A 38 -0.50 19.33 -9.34
C ASN A 38 -2.00 19.64 -9.22
N LYS A 39 -2.44 20.83 -9.67
CA LYS A 39 -3.84 21.28 -9.53
C LYS A 39 -4.87 20.44 -10.30
N TYR A 40 -4.45 19.58 -11.22
CA TYR A 40 -5.33 18.73 -12.04
C TYR A 40 -5.18 17.24 -11.75
N TYR A 41 -4.16 16.81 -11.02
CA TYR A 41 -3.87 15.39 -10.82
C TYR A 41 -3.62 15.08 -9.36
N ILE A 42 -4.38 14.10 -8.86
CA ILE A 42 -4.25 13.60 -7.49
C ILE A 42 -4.07 12.10 -7.56
N LEU A 43 -2.99 11.59 -6.97
CA LEU A 43 -2.88 10.17 -6.69
C LEU A 43 -3.65 9.88 -5.40
N SER A 44 -4.48 8.85 -5.37
CA SER A 44 -5.28 8.56 -4.17
C SER A 44 -5.64 7.08 -4.05
N ASN A 45 -5.93 6.65 -2.83
CA ASN A 45 -6.36 5.28 -2.53
C ASN A 45 -7.86 5.16 -2.22
N PHE A 46 -8.65 6.23 -2.39
CA PHE A 46 -10.07 6.25 -2.06
C PHE A 46 -10.88 5.39 -3.04
N GLY A 47 -10.89 4.08 -2.80
CA GLY A 47 -12.05 3.21 -2.97
C GLY A 47 -12.60 2.93 -1.57
N TRP A 48 -13.89 3.17 -1.33
CA TRP A 48 -14.49 2.99 -0.01
C TRP A 48 -14.54 1.50 0.38
N GLY A 49 -14.01 1.17 1.55
CA GLY A 49 -13.98 -0.19 2.12
C GLY A 49 -12.56 -0.65 2.48
N ASN A 50 -12.43 -1.34 3.60
CA ASN A 50 -11.15 -1.77 4.20
C ASN A 50 -10.28 -2.70 3.32
N ASN A 51 -10.73 -3.06 2.10
CA ASN A 51 -10.08 -4.03 1.22
C ASN A 51 -9.57 -3.44 -0.11
N SER A 52 -9.67 -2.13 -0.33
CA SER A 52 -9.14 -1.50 -1.55
C SER A 52 -7.61 -1.38 -1.46
N SER A 53 -6.88 -2.28 -2.11
CA SER A 53 -5.43 -2.20 -2.30
C SER A 53 -5.04 -1.37 -3.53
N SER A 54 -5.96 -0.62 -4.11
CA SER A 54 -5.76 0.01 -5.42
C SER A 54 -5.43 1.48 -5.29
N ILE A 55 -4.51 1.94 -6.12
CA ILE A 55 -4.15 3.35 -6.24
C ILE A 55 -4.69 3.88 -7.55
N PHE A 56 -5.36 5.03 -7.47
CA PHE A 56 -5.99 5.71 -8.58
C PHE A 56 -5.33 7.05 -8.81
N LEU A 57 -5.02 7.35 -10.06
CA LEU A 57 -4.75 8.69 -10.53
C LEU A 57 -6.09 9.34 -10.87
N LYS A 58 -6.54 10.29 -10.05
CA LYS A 58 -7.71 11.13 -10.28
C LYS A 58 -7.31 12.33 -11.13
N ILE A 59 -8.05 12.55 -12.21
CA ILE A 59 -7.95 13.73 -13.07
C ILE A 59 -9.06 14.69 -12.63
N VAL A 60 -8.66 15.75 -11.97
CA VAL A 60 -9.52 16.82 -11.45
C VAL A 60 -9.64 17.88 -12.53
N ASN A 61 -10.64 17.76 -13.41
CA ASN A 61 -10.98 18.85 -14.33
C ASN A 61 -11.80 19.92 -13.59
N LYS A 62 -11.66 21.20 -13.98
CA LYS A 62 -12.54 22.29 -13.49
C LYS A 62 -14.01 22.04 -13.88
N GLU A 63 -14.25 21.28 -14.95
CA GLU A 63 -15.60 20.88 -15.38
C GLU A 63 -15.91 19.44 -14.96
N THR A 64 -16.53 19.32 -13.78
CA THR A 64 -17.50 18.30 -13.29
C THR A 64 -17.30 16.80 -13.54
N TYR A 65 -16.22 16.32 -14.17
CA TYR A 65 -15.96 14.90 -14.38
C TYR A 65 -14.62 14.47 -13.79
N ASN A 66 -14.66 13.92 -12.57
CA ASN A 66 -13.54 13.19 -11.97
C ASN A 66 -13.35 11.88 -12.73
N ASN A 67 -12.40 11.86 -13.67
CA ASN A 67 -11.97 10.64 -14.36
C ASN A 67 -10.84 9.98 -13.55
N CYS A 68 -10.81 8.65 -13.48
CA CYS A 68 -9.68 7.93 -12.85
C CYS A 68 -8.95 7.02 -13.82
N ILE A 69 -7.67 6.84 -13.54
CA ILE A 69 -6.84 5.77 -14.09
C ILE A 69 -6.33 4.92 -12.94
N VAL A 70 -6.42 3.62 -13.08
CA VAL A 70 -5.85 2.66 -12.12
C VAL A 70 -4.34 2.62 -12.32
N VAL A 71 -3.57 2.73 -11.25
CA VAL A 71 -2.12 2.77 -11.34
C VAL A 71 -1.50 1.55 -10.68
N LYS A 72 -0.68 0.82 -11.46
CA LYS A 72 0.01 -0.38 -11.00
C LYS A 72 1.38 -0.04 -10.44
N LYS A 73 2.15 0.75 -11.17
CA LYS A 73 3.50 1.18 -10.79
C LYS A 73 3.73 2.63 -11.09
N ILE A 74 4.58 3.27 -10.29
CA ILE A 74 4.90 4.68 -10.37
C ILE A 74 6.39 4.87 -10.16
N SER A 75 6.95 5.86 -10.83
CA SER A 75 8.31 6.34 -10.59
C SER A 75 8.28 7.86 -10.53
N ASP A 76 9.02 8.41 -9.56
CA ASP A 76 9.40 9.80 -9.58
C ASP A 76 10.70 9.91 -10.37
N TYR A 77 10.65 10.59 -11.51
CA TYR A 77 11.78 10.75 -12.41
C TYR A 77 12.38 12.15 -12.22
N GLU A 78 13.56 12.16 -11.58
CA GLU A 78 14.37 13.36 -11.33
C GLU A 78 13.63 14.47 -10.55
N GLY A 79 12.60 14.12 -9.76
CA GLY A 79 11.77 15.09 -9.04
C GLY A 79 10.95 16.01 -9.95
N LYS A 80 10.86 15.70 -11.26
CA LYS A 80 10.20 16.53 -12.27
C LYS A 80 8.97 15.88 -12.88
N TYR A 81 9.00 14.56 -13.04
CA TYR A 81 7.92 13.81 -13.67
C TYR A 81 7.47 12.65 -12.81
N LEU A 82 6.16 12.52 -12.67
CA LEU A 82 5.53 11.29 -12.26
C LEU A 82 5.32 10.40 -13.49
N ILE A 83 5.93 9.22 -13.54
CA ILE A 83 5.75 8.25 -14.63
C ILE A 83 4.99 7.04 -14.08
N GLY A 84 3.91 6.62 -14.75
CA GLY A 84 3.08 5.51 -14.29
C GLY A 84 2.82 4.42 -15.34
N GLU A 85 2.67 3.18 -14.87
CA GLU A 85 2.13 2.02 -15.61
C GLU A 85 0.67 1.81 -15.17
N VAL A 86 -0.24 1.74 -16.14
CA VAL A 86 -1.68 1.54 -15.87
C VAL A 86 -1.98 0.10 -15.46
N GLY A 87 -2.81 -0.06 -14.43
CA GLY A 87 -3.28 -1.36 -13.94
C GLY A 87 -4.42 -1.94 -14.77
N THR A 88 -4.58 -3.26 -14.74
CA THR A 88 -5.49 -4.00 -15.62
C THR A 88 -6.68 -4.66 -14.92
N ASP A 89 -6.87 -4.43 -13.62
CA ASP A 89 -7.77 -5.30 -12.86
C ASP A 89 -9.19 -4.73 -12.76
N LYS A 90 -10.14 -5.62 -12.46
CA LYS A 90 -11.53 -5.25 -12.19
C LYS A 90 -11.63 -4.72 -10.76
N TYR A 91 -12.05 -3.48 -10.61
CA TYR A 91 -12.30 -2.87 -9.31
C TYR A 91 -13.79 -2.83 -9.02
N ALA A 92 -14.16 -3.16 -7.78
CA ALA A 92 -15.56 -3.22 -7.37
C ALA A 92 -16.19 -1.83 -7.24
N TYR A 93 -15.38 -0.78 -7.02
CA TYR A 93 -15.89 0.56 -6.80
C TYR A 93 -14.81 1.62 -7.08
N LEU A 94 -15.25 2.75 -7.64
CA LEU A 94 -14.41 3.87 -8.04
C LEU A 94 -15.05 5.16 -7.53
N ASP A 95 -14.29 5.97 -6.77
CA ASP A 95 -14.71 7.31 -6.36
C ASP A 95 -14.54 8.34 -7.50
N CYS A 96 -14.93 7.93 -8.70
CA CYS A 96 -14.87 8.73 -9.92
C CYS A 96 -16.03 8.38 -10.82
N LYS A 97 -16.48 9.39 -11.57
CA LYS A 97 -17.63 9.25 -12.47
C LYS A 97 -17.34 8.31 -13.63
N LYS A 98 -16.07 8.22 -14.04
CA LYS A 98 -15.65 7.37 -15.15
C LYS A 98 -14.23 6.83 -14.97
N GLU A 99 -14.08 5.54 -15.18
CA GLU A 99 -12.78 4.89 -15.31
C GLU A 99 -12.26 5.02 -16.74
N LEU A 100 -11.04 5.50 -16.91
CA LEU A 100 -10.33 5.48 -18.18
C LEU A 100 -9.54 4.19 -18.27
N LYS A 101 -10.05 3.24 -19.08
CA LYS A 101 -9.41 1.95 -19.31
C LYS A 101 -8.53 2.01 -20.56
N TYR A 102 -7.23 1.95 -20.36
CA TYR A 102 -6.28 1.73 -21.44
C TYR A 102 -5.08 0.92 -20.91
N LYS A 103 -4.33 0.31 -21.82
CA LYS A 103 -3.08 -0.38 -21.49
C LYS A 103 -1.92 0.52 -21.87
N GLY A 104 -0.93 0.63 -21.00
CA GLY A 104 0.29 1.38 -21.29
C GLY A 104 0.73 2.24 -20.12
N TYR A 105 1.29 3.38 -20.47
CA TYR A 105 1.97 4.26 -19.54
C TYR A 105 1.44 5.69 -19.66
N PHE A 106 1.80 6.50 -18.66
CA PHE A 106 1.59 7.93 -18.68
C PHE A 106 2.77 8.64 -18.02
N TYR A 107 2.89 9.93 -18.29
CA TYR A 107 3.71 10.82 -17.47
C TYR A 107 2.97 12.13 -17.20
N ILE A 108 3.29 12.75 -16.07
CA ILE A 108 2.78 14.05 -15.66
C ILE A 108 3.97 14.85 -15.13
N ASN A 109 4.17 16.06 -15.63
CA ASN A 109 5.10 17.02 -15.05
C ASN A 109 4.47 17.65 -13.79
N TYR A 110 5.23 17.76 -12.69
CA TYR A 110 4.72 18.36 -11.45
C TYR A 110 4.48 19.86 -11.60
N ASP A 111 5.33 20.57 -12.34
CA ASP A 111 5.32 22.03 -12.46
C ASP A 111 4.54 22.52 -13.69
N ASN A 112 4.54 21.73 -14.78
CA ASN A 112 3.87 22.07 -16.03
C ASN A 112 2.67 21.18 -16.31
N GLU A 113 1.50 21.64 -15.92
CA GLU A 113 0.21 20.98 -16.14
C GLU A 113 -0.12 20.62 -17.60
N ASN A 114 0.39 21.39 -18.56
CA ASN A 114 0.16 21.12 -19.99
C ASN A 114 1.07 20.00 -20.49
N GLU A 115 2.04 19.57 -19.69
CA GLU A 115 3.00 18.53 -20.02
C GLU A 115 2.64 17.20 -19.35
N ALA A 116 1.45 16.71 -19.67
CA ALA A 116 0.98 15.38 -19.33
C ALA A 116 0.61 14.61 -20.60
N LYS A 117 0.95 13.31 -20.65
CA LYS A 117 0.51 12.41 -21.73
C LYS A 117 0.12 11.06 -21.17
N PHE A 118 -0.90 10.47 -21.78
CA PHE A 118 -1.51 9.20 -21.41
C PHE A 118 -1.51 8.24 -22.60
N ASN A 119 -1.82 6.97 -22.35
CA ASN A 119 -1.89 5.92 -23.39
C ASN A 119 -0.60 5.76 -24.20
N LEU A 120 0.55 5.89 -23.52
CA LEU A 120 1.86 5.75 -24.13
C LEU A 120 2.30 4.28 -24.12
N THR A 121 3.04 3.90 -25.16
CA THR A 121 3.78 2.64 -25.20
C THR A 121 5.02 2.71 -24.31
N LYS A 122 5.58 1.54 -24.01
CA LYS A 122 6.85 1.44 -23.27
C LYS A 122 8.01 2.11 -24.04
N GLU A 123 7.99 2.05 -25.36
CA GLU A 123 9.02 2.65 -26.22
C GLU A 123 8.94 4.17 -26.19
N GLU A 124 7.74 4.76 -26.28
CA GLU A 124 7.56 6.20 -26.15
C GLU A 124 8.06 6.74 -24.80
N ILE A 125 7.82 6.01 -23.71
CA ILE A 125 8.37 6.36 -22.39
C ILE A 125 9.90 6.30 -22.39
N LYS A 126 10.51 5.24 -22.95
CA LYS A 126 11.98 5.12 -23.02
C LYS A 126 12.61 6.22 -23.89
N ASN A 127 11.94 6.60 -24.98
CA ASN A 127 12.43 7.63 -25.88
C ASN A 127 12.41 9.02 -25.21
N LYS A 128 11.37 9.33 -24.43
CA LYS A 128 11.30 10.59 -23.67
C LYS A 128 12.20 10.61 -22.44
N PHE A 129 12.35 9.47 -21.76
CA PHE A 129 13.12 9.34 -20.52
C PHE A 129 14.23 8.30 -20.72
N PRO A 130 15.36 8.67 -21.37
CA PRO A 130 16.41 7.74 -21.77
C PRO A 130 17.20 7.10 -20.60
N GLY A 131 16.80 7.34 -19.35
CA GLY A 131 17.38 6.73 -18.15
C GLY A 131 16.71 5.43 -17.70
N LYS A 132 17.34 4.74 -16.75
CA LYS A 132 16.73 3.59 -16.07
C LYS A 132 15.65 4.06 -15.10
N ILE A 133 14.38 3.96 -15.51
CA ILE A 133 13.23 4.28 -14.66
C ILE A 133 13.08 3.22 -13.57
N LYS A 134 13.08 3.67 -12.31
CA LYS A 134 12.99 2.78 -11.13
C LYS A 134 11.55 2.81 -10.60
N TYR A 135 10.74 1.90 -11.11
CA TYR A 135 9.34 1.77 -10.73
C TYR A 135 9.16 1.17 -9.33
N LEU A 136 8.30 1.79 -8.53
CA LEU A 136 7.74 1.25 -7.29
C LEU A 136 6.31 0.76 -7.54
N LYS A 137 5.83 -0.16 -6.70
CA LYS A 137 4.39 -0.43 -6.61
C LYS A 137 3.67 0.87 -6.22
N ALA A 138 2.52 1.14 -6.82
CA ALA A 138 1.81 2.39 -6.58
C ALA A 138 1.46 2.60 -5.09
N GLN A 139 1.08 1.52 -4.38
CA GLN A 139 0.82 1.54 -2.94
C GLN A 139 2.02 2.03 -2.13
N LYS A 140 3.19 1.44 -2.37
CA LYS A 140 4.45 1.81 -1.75
C LYS A 140 4.81 3.27 -2.03
N PHE A 141 4.63 3.69 -3.28
CA PHE A 141 4.88 5.07 -3.69
C PHE A 141 4.01 6.04 -2.90
N LEU A 142 2.70 5.81 -2.84
CA LEU A 142 1.77 6.65 -2.09
C LEU A 142 2.11 6.69 -0.59
N ASN A 143 2.53 5.58 0.00
CA ASN A 143 2.97 5.55 1.40
C ASN A 143 4.24 6.35 1.69
N LEU A 144 5.12 6.53 0.69
CA LEU A 144 6.36 7.28 0.84
C LEU A 144 6.15 8.79 0.66
N TYR A 145 5.31 9.17 -0.30
CA TYR A 145 5.20 10.56 -0.76
C TYR A 145 3.82 11.18 -0.55
N GLY A 146 2.81 10.39 -0.19
CA GLY A 146 1.46 10.87 0.06
C GLY A 146 1.27 11.43 1.46
N GLU A 147 0.10 12.02 1.64
CA GLU A 147 -0.41 12.62 2.87
C GLU A 147 -1.69 11.92 3.32
N GLY A 148 -2.19 12.35 4.48
CA GLY A 148 -3.29 11.70 5.18
C GLY A 148 -2.86 10.40 5.85
N ASN A 149 -3.73 9.85 6.69
CA ASN A 149 -3.45 8.65 7.46
C ASN A 149 -4.75 7.90 7.74
N ILE A 150 -4.90 6.71 7.14
CA ILE A 150 -6.04 5.80 7.41
C ILE A 150 -5.84 5.08 8.75
N GLY A 151 -4.66 5.19 9.37
CA GLY A 151 -4.27 4.42 10.53
C GLY A 151 -3.73 3.05 10.14
N GLN A 152 -3.39 2.25 11.15
CA GLN A 152 -3.04 0.85 10.93
C GLN A 152 -4.30 0.03 10.66
N PRO A 153 -4.24 -1.00 9.79
CA PRO A 153 -5.33 -1.95 9.63
C PRO A 153 -5.72 -2.53 11.00
N LYS A 154 -7.02 -2.77 11.22
CA LYS A 154 -7.50 -3.37 12.47
C LYS A 154 -6.81 -4.71 12.73
N GLU A 155 -6.48 -5.45 11.68
CA GLU A 155 -5.77 -6.72 11.75
C GLU A 155 -4.38 -6.56 12.40
N VAL A 156 -3.63 -5.51 12.04
CA VAL A 156 -2.30 -5.23 12.63
C VAL A 156 -2.42 -4.95 14.12
N VAL A 157 -3.42 -4.16 14.52
CA VAL A 157 -3.68 -3.84 15.93
C VAL A 157 -4.08 -5.08 16.72
N ILE A 158 -4.97 -5.91 16.17
CA ILE A 158 -5.41 -7.18 16.78
C ILE A 158 -4.22 -8.12 16.98
N VAL A 159 -3.32 -8.21 16.00
CA VAL A 159 -2.12 -9.05 16.10
C VAL A 159 -1.14 -8.51 17.13
N GLY A 160 -0.95 -7.19 17.20
CA GLY A 160 -0.16 -6.56 18.25
C GLY A 160 -0.66 -6.95 19.64
N ILE A 161 -1.97 -6.87 19.87
CA ILE A 161 -2.60 -7.28 21.14
C ILE A 161 -2.40 -8.78 21.41
N PHE A 162 -2.56 -9.62 20.38
CA PHE A 162 -2.38 -11.07 20.51
C PHE A 162 -0.93 -11.44 20.91
N LEU A 163 0.07 -10.83 20.29
CA LEU A 163 1.47 -11.06 20.66
C LEU A 163 1.79 -10.53 22.06
N TRP A 164 1.23 -9.37 22.43
CA TRP A 164 1.44 -8.79 23.75
C TRP A 164 0.86 -9.69 24.85
N THR A 165 -0.36 -10.22 24.63
CA THR A 165 -1.01 -11.14 25.58
C THR A 165 -0.23 -12.44 25.76
N ILE A 166 0.32 -13.02 24.68
CA ILE A 166 1.22 -14.18 24.77
C ILE A 166 2.46 -13.86 25.62
N THR A 167 3.04 -12.67 25.42
CA THR A 167 4.25 -12.25 26.15
C THR A 167 3.99 -12.12 27.66
N ILE A 168 2.85 -11.52 28.05
CA ILE A 168 2.43 -11.44 29.46
C ILE A 168 2.24 -12.83 30.06
N ILE A 169 1.53 -13.73 29.37
CA ILE A 169 1.29 -15.09 29.86
C ILE A 169 2.63 -15.79 30.12
N PHE A 170 3.61 -15.61 29.23
CA PHE A 170 4.94 -16.16 29.39
C PHE A 170 5.67 -15.59 30.62
N LEU A 171 5.63 -14.27 30.82
CA LEU A 171 6.18 -13.62 32.01
C LEU A 171 5.58 -14.17 33.31
N ILE A 172 4.27 -14.35 33.37
CA ILE A 172 3.57 -14.92 34.54
C ILE A 172 4.06 -16.35 34.81
N ILE A 173 4.24 -17.16 33.78
CA ILE A 173 4.74 -18.55 33.92
C ILE A 173 6.17 -18.53 34.48
N ILE A 174 7.06 -17.68 33.95
CA ILE A 174 8.44 -17.55 34.44
C ILE A 174 8.44 -17.12 35.91
N ILE A 175 7.68 -16.08 36.26
CA ILE A 175 7.58 -15.57 37.64
C ILE A 175 7.10 -16.67 38.58
N LYS A 176 6.04 -17.41 38.22
CA LYS A 176 5.57 -18.57 39.01
C LYS A 176 6.62 -19.67 39.12
N SER A 177 7.39 -19.92 38.07
CA SER A 177 8.47 -20.90 38.12
C SER A 177 9.58 -20.46 39.07
N ILE A 178 10.00 -19.20 39.05
CA ILE A 178 11.02 -18.66 39.95
C ILE A 178 10.54 -18.68 41.40
N LEU A 179 9.32 -18.19 41.68
CA LEU A 179 8.71 -18.19 43.02
C LEU A 179 8.45 -19.59 43.60
N LYS A 180 8.45 -20.64 42.77
CA LYS A 180 8.32 -22.02 43.24
C LYS A 180 9.68 -22.65 43.60
N TYR A 181 10.77 -22.01 43.23
CA TYR A 181 12.15 -22.42 43.53
C TYR A 181 12.79 -21.63 44.68
N ILE A 182 12.12 -20.57 45.16
CA ILE A 182 12.42 -19.82 46.40
C ILE A 182 11.49 -20.37 47.49
#